data_AF-A0A2N2ERT9-F1
#
_entry.id   AF-A0A2N2ERT9-F1
#
_cell.length_a   1.000
_cell.length_b   1.000
_cell.length_c   1.000
_cell.angle_alpha   90.00
_cell.angle_beta   90.00
_cell.angle_gamma   90.00
#
_symmetry.space_group_name_H-M   'P 1'
#
loop_
_entity.id
_entity.type
_entity.pdbx_description
1 polymer ?
#
loop_
_entity_poly.entity_id
_entity_poly.type
_entity_poly.pdbx_seq_one_letter_code
_entity_poly.pdbx_strand_id
1 'polypeptide(L)'
;MVECPCCQVRIEVDRRTGKVLKHWAKPKVKEGGDLMNEALKKIQEDKNRLDSYFNNAGKSLEDKKKELDEKFAAEKKRIEESGDTSKPINPLDLD
;
A
#
# COMPACT_ATOMS: atom_id res chain seq x y z
N MET A 1 30.22 -9.80 -30.77
CA MET A 1 30.48 -9.64 -29.33
C MET A 1 31.44 -10.75 -28.93
N VAL A 2 32.56 -10.40 -28.32
CA VAL A 2 33.65 -11.32 -27.96
C VAL A 2 33.95 -11.09 -26.48
N GLU A 3 34.43 -12.10 -25.78
CA GLU A 3 34.89 -11.95 -24.40
C GLU A 3 36.36 -11.50 -24.41
N CYS A 4 36.71 -10.44 -23.65
CA CYS A 4 38.13 -10.06 -23.59
C CYS A 4 38.92 -11.15 -22.84
N PRO A 5 39.98 -11.72 -23.43
CA PRO A 5 40.85 -12.65 -22.70
C PRO A 5 41.59 -11.99 -21.52
N CYS A 6 41.61 -10.65 -21.47
CA CYS A 6 42.27 -9.85 -20.44
C CYS A 6 41.45 -9.70 -19.15
N CYS A 7 40.12 -9.53 -19.27
CA CYS A 7 39.26 -9.15 -18.15
C CYS A 7 37.90 -9.86 -18.14
N GLN A 8 37.68 -10.81 -19.07
CA GLN A 8 36.46 -11.61 -19.20
C GLN A 8 35.17 -10.78 -19.22
N VAL A 9 35.23 -9.56 -19.77
CA VAL A 9 34.06 -8.71 -20.00
C VAL A 9 33.57 -8.88 -21.43
N ARG A 10 32.26 -8.65 -21.66
CA ARG A 10 31.73 -8.63 -23.03
C ARG A 10 32.18 -7.34 -23.72
N ILE A 11 32.87 -7.50 -24.84
CA ILE A 11 33.30 -6.39 -25.69
C ILE A 11 32.62 -6.47 -27.05
N GLU A 12 32.28 -5.29 -27.57
CA GLU A 12 31.81 -5.12 -28.93
C GLU A 12 32.98 -4.64 -29.79
N VAL A 13 33.28 -5.39 -30.86
CA VAL A 13 34.46 -5.18 -31.71
C VAL A 13 33.98 -5.02 -33.15
N ASP A 14 34.51 -4.01 -33.83
CA ASP A 14 34.31 -3.83 -35.27
C ASP A 14 35.02 -4.95 -36.04
N ARG A 15 34.26 -5.72 -36.82
CA ARG A 15 34.78 -6.89 -37.55
C ARG A 15 35.76 -6.53 -38.67
N ARG A 16 35.71 -5.32 -39.21
CA ARG A 16 36.52 -4.90 -40.36
C ARG A 16 37.85 -4.31 -39.93
N THR A 17 37.89 -3.63 -38.78
CA THR A 17 39.11 -2.96 -38.29
C THR A 17 39.69 -3.56 -37.01
N GLY A 18 38.99 -4.50 -36.37
CA GLY A 18 39.41 -5.11 -35.10
C GLY A 18 39.41 -4.15 -33.91
N LYS A 19 38.83 -2.95 -34.04
CA LYS A 19 38.82 -1.95 -32.97
C LYS A 19 37.68 -2.23 -31.99
N VAL A 20 37.96 -2.10 -30.69
CA VAL A 20 36.94 -2.24 -29.65
C VAL A 20 36.08 -0.98 -29.63
N LEU A 21 34.78 -1.14 -29.89
CA LEU A 21 33.81 -0.04 -29.91
C LEU A 21 33.28 0.24 -28.51
N LYS A 22 32.96 -0.81 -27.73
CA LYS A 22 32.37 -0.67 -26.39
C LYS A 22 32.82 -1.79 -25.45
N HIS A 23 33.08 -1.41 -24.20
CA HIS A 23 33.31 -2.32 -23.07
C HIS A 23 32.08 -2.30 -22.17
N TRP A 24 31.44 -3.46 -22.00
CA TRP A 24 30.30 -3.59 -21.09
C TRP A 24 30.80 -4.15 -19.75
N ALA A 25 30.58 -3.40 -18.66
CA ALA A 25 30.90 -3.88 -17.32
C ALA A 25 30.08 -5.15 -17.01
N LYS A 26 30.66 -6.09 -16.25
CA LYS A 26 29.94 -7.29 -15.81
C LYS A 26 28.66 -6.84 -15.08
N PRO A 27 27.47 -7.31 -15.47
CA PRO A 27 26.27 -7.06 -14.69
C PRO A 27 26.53 -7.64 -13.30
N LYS A 28 26.46 -6.78 -12.27
CA LYS A 28 26.50 -7.23 -10.88
C LYS A 28 25.20 -7.98 -10.61
N VAL A 29 25.15 -9.25 -11.02
CA VAL A 29 24.14 -10.16 -10.52
C VAL A 29 24.45 -10.29 -9.04
N LYS A 30 23.57 -9.78 -8.17
CA LYS A 30 23.70 -10.01 -6.73
C LYS A 30 23.64 -11.53 -6.55
N GLU A 31 24.80 -12.14 -6.32
CA GLU A 31 24.90 -13.55 -6.01
C GLU A 31 24.18 -13.80 -4.68
N GLY A 32 23.14 -14.62 -4.73
CA GLY A 32 22.84 -15.61 -3.69
C GLY A 32 22.53 -15.14 -2.26
N GLY A 33 22.21 -13.87 -2.00
CA GLY A 33 21.78 -13.43 -0.67
C GLY A 33 20.28 -13.63 -0.44
N ASP A 34 19.91 -14.68 0.30
CA ASP A 34 18.58 -15.07 0.81
C ASP A 34 17.35 -14.30 0.28
N LEU A 35 17.04 -14.46 -1.01
CA LEU A 35 15.78 -13.99 -1.60
C LEU A 35 14.57 -14.49 -0.80
N MET A 36 14.67 -15.67 -0.20
CA MET A 36 13.64 -16.28 0.63
C MET A 36 13.44 -15.52 1.95
N ASN A 37 14.51 -15.17 2.67
CA ASN A 37 14.38 -14.40 3.93
C ASN A 37 13.88 -12.98 3.67
N GLU A 38 14.30 -12.36 2.57
CA GLU A 38 13.83 -11.02 2.18
C GLU A 38 12.35 -11.06 1.77
N ALA A 39 11.91 -12.10 1.05
CA ALA A 39 10.50 -12.31 0.72
C ALA A 39 9.64 -12.55 1.98
N LEU A 40 10.11 -13.37 2.92
CA LEU A 40 9.40 -13.61 4.19
C LEU A 40 9.25 -12.33 5.02
N LYS A 41 10.29 -11.50 5.09
CA LYS A 41 10.20 -10.18 5.76
C LYS A 41 9.17 -9.27 5.11
N LYS A 42 9.17 -9.17 3.77
CA LYS A 42 8.18 -8.36 3.05
C LYS A 42 6.74 -8.83 3.31
N ILE A 43 6.51 -10.15 3.33
CA ILE A 43 5.18 -10.70 3.62
C ILE A 43 4.73 -10.32 5.05
N GLN A 44 5.63 -10.38 6.03
CA GLN A 44 5.30 -10.01 7.41
C GLN A 44 5.03 -8.50 7.53
N GLU A 45 5.80 -7.66 6.86
CA GLU A 45 5.60 -6.21 6.81
C GLU A 45 4.26 -5.85 6.17
N ASP A 46 3.90 -6.48 5.05
CA ASP A 46 2.62 -6.28 4.38
C ASP A 46 1.45 -6.73 5.25
N LYS A 47 1.59 -7.85 5.97
CA LYS A 47 0.56 -8.30 6.91
C LYS A 47 0.34 -7.29 8.04
N ASN A 48 1.41 -6.81 8.67
CA ASN A 48 1.32 -5.80 9.72
C ASN A 48 0.68 -4.50 9.21
N ARG A 49 1.01 -4.09 7.97
CA ARG A 49 0.41 -2.92 7.33
C ARG A 49 -1.09 -3.12 7.14
N LEU A 50 -1.52 -4.25 6.57
CA LEU A 50 -2.94 -4.56 6.39
C LEU A 50 -3.69 -4.60 7.72
N ASP A 51 -3.16 -5.29 8.73
CA ASP A 51 -3.77 -5.35 10.06
C ASP A 51 -3.93 -3.96 10.68
N SER A 52 -2.97 -3.05 10.48
CA SER A 52 -3.08 -1.67 10.95
C SER A 52 -4.21 -0.90 10.24
N TYR A 53 -4.39 -1.09 8.93
CA TYR A 53 -5.48 -0.47 8.18
C TYR A 53 -6.84 -0.97 8.64
N PHE A 54 -6.99 -2.29 8.79
CA PHE A 54 -8.25 -2.89 9.24
C PHE A 54 -8.61 -2.48 10.66
N ASN A 55 -7.64 -2.48 11.59
CA ASN A 55 -7.89 -2.05 12.96
C ASN A 55 -8.28 -0.57 13.06
N ASN A 56 -7.60 0.31 12.30
CA ASN A 56 -7.95 1.73 12.29
C ASN A 56 -9.33 1.99 11.66
N ALA A 57 -9.65 1.29 10.58
CA ALA A 57 -10.97 1.38 9.96
C ALA A 57 -12.08 0.86 10.89
N GLY A 58 -11.85 -0.26 11.57
CA GLY A 58 -12.78 -0.83 12.54
C GLY A 58 -13.08 0.13 13.68
N LYS A 59 -12.03 0.72 14.29
CA LYS A 59 -12.19 1.73 15.35
C LYS A 59 -12.99 2.95 14.88
N SER A 60 -12.69 3.49 13.70
CA SER A 60 -13.43 4.64 13.17
C SER A 60 -14.92 4.33 12.93
N LEU A 61 -15.26 3.11 12.51
CA LEU A 61 -16.65 2.70 12.35
C LEU A 61 -17.36 2.54 13.70
N GLU A 62 -16.68 1.99 14.69
CA GLU A 62 -17.23 1.82 16.04
C GLU A 62 -17.44 3.17 16.75
N ASP A 63 -16.47 4.09 16.61
CA ASP A 63 -16.59 5.46 17.12
C ASP A 63 -17.76 6.20 16.47
N LYS A 64 -17.90 6.12 15.14
CA LYS A 64 -19.04 6.70 14.40
C LYS A 64 -20.38 6.10 14.85
N LYS A 65 -20.43 4.78 15.06
CA LYS A 65 -21.63 4.12 15.55
C LYS A 65 -22.01 4.65 16.94
N LYS A 66 -21.05 4.75 17.84
CA LYS A 66 -21.27 5.30 19.18
C LYS A 66 -21.77 6.74 19.14
N GLU A 67 -21.16 7.60 18.32
CA GLU A 67 -21.59 8.99 18.15
C GLU A 67 -23.04 9.09 17.63
N LEU A 68 -23.40 8.26 16.65
CA LEU A 68 -24.76 8.21 16.11
C LEU A 68 -25.77 7.71 17.15
N ASP A 69 -25.42 6.67 17.91
CA ASP A 69 -26.26 6.11 18.97
C ASP A 69 -26.48 7.14 20.11
N GLU A 70 -25.44 7.88 20.49
CA GLU A 70 -25.53 8.96 21.48
C GLU A 70 -26.44 10.10 21.01
N LYS A 71 -26.30 10.55 19.76
CA LYS A 71 -27.16 11.57 19.15
C LYS A 71 -28.61 11.10 19.06
N PHE A 72 -28.82 9.85 18.66
CA PHE A 72 -30.15 9.25 18.60
C PHE A 72 -30.81 9.17 19.97
N ALA A 73 -30.08 8.72 20.99
CA ALA A 73 -30.58 8.65 22.36
C ALA A 73 -30.91 10.04 22.93
N ALA A 74 -30.06 11.04 22.67
CA ALA A 74 -30.28 12.42 23.08
C ALA A 74 -31.54 13.02 22.43
N GLU A 75 -31.72 12.83 21.12
CA GLU A 75 -32.89 13.33 20.40
C GLU A 75 -34.17 12.59 20.82
N LYS A 76 -34.10 11.27 21.02
CA LYS A 76 -35.21 10.48 21.58
C LYS A 76 -35.66 11.01 22.94
N LYS A 77 -34.70 11.32 23.82
CA LYS A 77 -35.00 11.89 25.14
C LYS A 77 -35.60 13.29 25.02
N ARG A 78 -35.09 14.15 24.11
CA ARG A 78 -35.66 15.48 23.83
C ARG A 78 -37.12 15.36 23.39
N ILE A 79 -37.42 14.42 22.49
CA ILE A 79 -38.78 14.16 21.99
C ILE A 79 -39.70 13.67 23.11
N GLU A 80 -39.24 12.71 23.93
CA GLU A 80 -40.00 12.22 25.09
C GLU A 80 -40.30 13.33 26.11
N GLU A 81 -39.34 14.23 26.37
CA GLU A 81 -39.49 15.36 27.31
C GLU A 81 -40.36 16.51 26.75
N SER A 82 -40.26 16.79 25.45
CA SER A 82 -40.99 17.88 24.79
C SER A 82 -42.40 17.49 24.32
N GLY A 83 -42.70 16.19 24.22
CA GLY A 83 -43.97 15.69 23.69
C GLY A 83 -44.15 15.98 22.19
N ASP A 84 -43.06 16.29 21.49
CA ASP A 84 -43.07 16.64 20.07
C ASP A 84 -43.32 15.39 19.22
N THR A 85 -44.55 15.27 18.71
CA THR A 85 -44.97 14.15 17.85
C THR A 85 -44.80 14.46 16.36
N SER A 86 -44.13 15.56 16.01
CA SER A 86 -43.90 15.92 14.62
C SER A 86 -42.96 14.92 13.95
N LYS A 87 -43.24 14.63 12.67
CA LYS A 87 -42.44 13.68 11.89
C LYS A 87 -41.04 14.27 11.67
N PRO A 88 -39.95 13.50 11.90
CA PRO A 88 -38.61 13.96 11.59
C PRO A 88 -38.50 14.39 10.12
N ILE A 89 -37.88 15.55 9.88
CA ILE A 89 -37.71 16.08 8.53
C ILE A 89 -36.80 15.13 7.75
N ASN A 90 -37.29 14.67 6.61
CA ASN A 90 -36.54 13.80 5.72
C ASN A 90 -35.40 14.61 5.09
N PRO A 91 -34.13 14.20 5.24
CA PRO A 91 -33.01 14.92 4.65
C PRO A 91 -33.02 14.96 3.12
N LEU A 92 -33.80 14.09 2.46
CA LEU A 92 -34.01 14.12 1.01
C LEU A 92 -35.06 15.15 0.55
N ASP A 93 -35.83 15.72 1.47
CA ASP A 93 -36.79 16.81 1.20
C ASP A 93 -36.17 18.20 1.47
N LEU A 94 -34.88 18.25 1.84
CA LEU A 94 -34.09 19.46 2.09
C LEU A 94 -33.13 19.71 0.91
N ASP A 95 -33.67 20.01 -0.27
CA ASP A 95 -32.90 20.49 -1.44
C ASP A 95 -32.42 21.95 -1.25
#